data_AF-A0A0L9US58-F1
#
_entry.id   AF-A0A0L9US58-F1
#
_cell.length_a   1.000
_cell.length_b   1.000
_cell.length_c   1.000
_cell.angle_alpha   90.00
_cell.angle_beta   90.00
_cell.angle_gamma   90.00
#
_symmetry.space_group_name_H-M   'P 1'
#
loop_
_entity.id
_entity.type
_entity.pdbx_description
1 polymer ?
#
loop_
_entity_poly.entity_id
_entity_poly.type
_entity_poly.pdbx_seq_one_letter_code
_entity_poly.pdbx_strand_id
1 'polypeptide(L)'
;MSAANDAESARKFYRASMLLHVAITSFLEQHPPDCAIADFIQSWVHDVASNLRIDRLAFNDFPLFTVAAMESVISNPALVSDASPFVISDFPHRITLCSRPPKGVTSFLERLLKTEMKMRGLMMHLVRAEDWGWCVWLEQRCDLGYDGGEDDQQW
;
A
#
# COMPACT_ATOMS: atom_id res chain seq x y z
N MET A 1 15.28 4.59 10.28
CA MET A 1 15.23 5.77 9.38
C MET A 1 15.35 7.07 10.18
N SER A 2 16.56 7.51 10.57
CA SER A 2 16.76 8.75 11.36
C SER A 2 17.46 9.88 10.58
N ALA A 3 17.55 9.78 9.25
CA ALA A 3 18.28 10.73 8.41
C ALA A 3 17.37 11.80 7.75
N ALA A 4 16.05 11.61 7.82
CA ALA A 4 15.07 12.54 7.27
C ALA A 4 14.17 13.03 8.40
N ASN A 5 14.51 14.18 8.98
CA ASN A 5 13.83 14.71 10.17
C ASN A 5 12.74 15.72 9.80
N ASP A 6 12.58 15.98 8.51
CA ASP A 6 11.66 16.95 7.93
C ASP A 6 11.22 16.50 6.52
N ALA A 7 10.16 17.13 6.01
CA ALA A 7 9.56 16.77 4.72
C ALA A 7 10.50 17.03 3.52
N GLU A 8 11.39 18.02 3.60
CA GLU A 8 12.34 18.31 2.53
C GLU A 8 13.42 17.24 2.45
N SER A 9 13.97 16.84 3.59
CA SER A 9 14.94 15.74 3.70
C SER A 9 14.32 14.41 3.27
N ALA A 10 13.07 14.13 3.65
CA ALA A 10 12.34 12.96 3.19
C ALA A 10 12.17 12.95 1.67
N ARG A 11 11.81 14.10 1.06
CA ARG A 11 11.69 14.23 -0.40
C ARG A 11 13.03 14.06 -1.12
N LYS A 12 14.13 14.57 -0.55
CA LYS A 12 15.49 14.37 -1.08
C LYS A 12 15.87 12.89 -1.05
N PHE A 13 15.60 12.22 0.07
CA PHE A 13 15.86 10.78 0.23
C PHE A 13 15.05 9.95 -0.78
N TYR A 14 13.74 10.22 -0.91
CA TYR A 14 12.90 9.57 -1.91
C TYR A 14 13.47 9.76 -3.33
N ARG A 15 13.85 10.98 -3.71
CA ARG A 15 14.47 11.22 -5.03
C ARG A 15 15.80 10.51 -5.21
N ALA A 16 16.64 10.46 -4.17
CA ALA A 16 17.90 9.73 -4.22
C ALA A 16 17.66 8.23 -4.42
N SER A 17 16.63 7.65 -3.78
CA SER A 17 16.27 6.25 -3.99
C SER A 17 15.88 5.94 -5.45
N MET A 18 15.28 6.90 -6.18
CA MET A 18 14.98 6.74 -7.60
C MET A 18 16.23 6.60 -8.48
N LEU A 19 17.40 7.08 -8.02
CA LEU A 19 18.66 6.92 -8.77
C LEU A 19 19.13 5.46 -8.78
N LEU A 20 18.63 4.62 -7.88
CA LEU A 20 18.91 3.18 -7.86
C LEU A 20 18.23 2.43 -9.01
N HIS A 21 17.32 3.07 -9.76
CA HIS A 21 16.56 2.44 -10.81
C HIS A 21 17.44 1.65 -11.79
N VAL A 22 18.44 2.29 -12.38
CA VAL A 22 19.32 1.66 -13.39
C VAL A 22 20.09 0.48 -12.80
N ALA A 23 20.64 0.64 -11.59
CA ALA A 23 21.41 -0.40 -10.92
C ALA A 23 20.54 -1.62 -10.57
N ILE A 24 19.33 -1.39 -10.04
CA ILE A 24 18.39 -2.45 -9.69
C ILE A 24 17.86 -3.15 -10.94
N THR A 25 17.53 -2.42 -12.01
CA THR A 25 17.16 -3.02 -13.30
C THR A 25 18.25 -3.94 -13.81
N SER A 26 19.49 -3.45 -13.85
CA SER A 26 20.64 -4.22 -14.34
C SER A 26 20.88 -5.48 -13.50
N PHE A 27 20.68 -5.39 -12.19
CA PHE A 27 20.80 -6.51 -11.27
C PHE A 27 19.71 -7.57 -11.51
N LEU A 28 18.44 -7.15 -11.64
CA LEU A 28 17.33 -8.07 -11.90
C LEU A 28 17.43 -8.74 -13.27
N GLU A 29 17.99 -8.06 -14.27
CA GLU A 29 18.26 -8.64 -15.60
C GLU A 29 19.35 -9.73 -15.56
N GLN A 30 20.42 -9.50 -14.79
CA GLN A 30 21.54 -10.44 -14.69
C GLN A 30 21.23 -11.63 -13.76
N HIS A 31 20.40 -11.38 -12.74
CA HIS A 31 20.10 -12.33 -11.68
C HIS A 31 18.60 -12.30 -11.35
N PRO A 32 17.74 -12.84 -12.25
CA PRO A 32 16.29 -12.80 -12.03
C PRO A 32 15.91 -13.70 -10.84
N PRO A 33 15.34 -13.15 -9.74
CA PRO A 33 14.81 -13.95 -8.65
C PRO A 33 13.45 -14.56 -9.01
N ASP A 34 12.97 -15.51 -8.21
CA ASP A 34 11.61 -16.03 -8.32
C ASP A 34 10.56 -14.95 -8.03
N CYS A 35 10.84 -14.06 -7.07
CA CYS A 35 9.93 -12.97 -6.68
C CYS A 35 10.70 -11.71 -6.25
N ALA A 36 10.21 -10.54 -6.67
CA ALA A 36 10.66 -9.23 -6.24
C ALA A 36 9.68 -8.67 -5.19
N ILE A 37 10.20 -8.36 -4.01
CA ILE A 37 9.45 -7.66 -2.95
C ILE A 37 10.03 -6.25 -2.89
N ALA A 38 9.18 -5.25 -3.06
CA ALA A 38 9.59 -3.85 -2.94
C ALA A 38 8.57 -3.04 -2.15
N ASP A 39 9.06 -2.01 -1.49
CA ASP A 39 8.23 -1.03 -0.80
C ASP A 39 7.24 -0.38 -1.79
N PHE A 40 5.99 -0.19 -1.38
CA PHE A 40 4.93 0.40 -2.20
C PHE A 40 5.28 1.80 -2.74
N ILE A 41 6.18 2.55 -2.08
CA ILE A 41 6.67 3.85 -2.59
C ILE A 41 7.64 3.68 -3.77
N GLN A 42 8.27 2.51 -3.93
CA GLN A 42 9.22 2.17 -4.99
C GLN A 42 8.51 1.50 -6.18
N SER A 43 7.36 2.03 -6.58
CA SER A 43 6.48 1.41 -7.58
C SER A 43 7.18 1.07 -8.92
N TRP A 44 8.22 1.81 -9.29
CA TRP A 44 9.03 1.55 -10.48
C TRP A 44 9.73 0.18 -10.46
N VAL A 45 10.06 -0.37 -9.28
CA VAL A 45 10.64 -1.72 -9.17
C VAL A 45 9.65 -2.76 -9.69
N HIS A 46 8.36 -2.53 -9.45
CA HIS A 46 7.30 -3.41 -9.91
C HIS A 46 7.13 -3.37 -11.42
N ASP A 47 7.31 -2.20 -12.04
CA ASP A 47 7.30 -2.07 -13.50
C ASP A 47 8.47 -2.85 -14.13
N VAL A 48 9.66 -2.73 -13.55
CA VAL A 48 10.85 -3.49 -13.98
C VAL A 48 10.63 -4.99 -13.82
N ALA A 49 10.19 -5.46 -12.65
CA ALA A 49 9.90 -6.87 -12.41
C ALA A 49 8.83 -7.41 -13.37
N SER A 50 7.79 -6.62 -13.66
CA SER A 50 6.75 -6.97 -14.63
C SER A 50 7.32 -7.16 -16.04
N ASN A 51 8.20 -6.26 -16.50
CA ASN A 51 8.82 -6.36 -17.82
C ASN A 51 9.72 -7.59 -17.95
N LEU A 52 10.38 -7.99 -16.85
CA LEU A 52 11.23 -9.16 -16.78
C LEU A 52 10.46 -10.46 -16.47
N ARG A 53 9.13 -10.39 -16.32
CA ARG A 53 8.25 -11.52 -15.96
C ARG A 53 8.62 -12.18 -14.62
N ILE A 54 9.09 -11.38 -13.67
CA ILE A 54 9.36 -11.79 -12.29
C ILE A 54 8.09 -11.58 -11.46
N ASP A 55 7.73 -12.54 -10.60
CA ASP A 55 6.62 -12.37 -9.66
C ASP A 55 6.90 -11.19 -8.73
N ARG A 56 5.87 -10.44 -8.35
CA ARG A 56 6.05 -9.17 -7.64
C ARG A 56 5.05 -8.94 -6.53
N LEU A 57 5.53 -8.40 -5.43
CA LEU A 57 4.74 -8.10 -4.23
C LEU A 57 5.09 -6.72 -3.73
N ALA A 58 4.06 -5.95 -3.41
CA ALA A 58 4.25 -4.70 -2.70
C ALA A 58 4.33 -4.97 -1.20
N PHE A 59 5.27 -4.31 -0.55
CA PHE A 59 5.38 -4.25 0.88
C PHE A 59 4.92 -2.86 1.35
N ASN A 60 3.93 -2.83 2.23
CA ASN A 60 3.39 -1.62 2.79
C ASN A 60 3.67 -1.56 4.29
N ASP A 61 4.49 -0.58 4.65
CA ASP A 61 4.91 -0.29 6.03
C ASP A 61 3.77 0.26 6.88
N PHE A 62 2.67 0.72 6.27
CA PHE A 62 1.52 1.19 7.02
C PHE A 62 0.79 0.00 7.67
N PRO A 63 0.36 0.15 8.94
CA PRO A 63 -0.57 -0.79 9.55
C PRO A 63 -1.84 -0.91 8.70
N LEU A 64 -2.45 -2.10 8.68
CA LEU A 64 -3.72 -2.34 7.96
C LEU A 64 -4.79 -1.28 8.27
N PHE A 65 -4.90 -0.87 9.54
CA PHE A 65 -5.82 0.19 9.96
C PHE A 65 -5.57 1.52 9.23
N THR A 66 -4.30 1.89 9.07
CA THR A 66 -3.90 3.13 8.37
C THR A 66 -4.23 3.05 6.89
N VAL A 67 -3.97 1.91 6.24
CA VAL A 67 -4.32 1.67 4.83
C VAL A 67 -5.84 1.76 4.64
N ALA A 68 -6.62 1.08 5.48
CA ALA A 68 -8.08 1.15 5.45
C ALA A 68 -8.61 2.57 5.67
N ALA A 69 -7.98 3.35 6.55
CA ALA A 69 -8.40 4.72 6.82
C ALA A 69 -8.11 5.64 5.63
N MET A 70 -6.98 5.44 4.95
CA MET A 70 -6.66 6.14 3.71
C MET A 70 -7.66 5.80 2.60
N GLU A 71 -7.96 4.52 2.40
CA GLU A 71 -8.93 4.07 1.40
C GLU A 71 -10.34 4.62 1.65
N SER A 72 -10.80 4.65 2.91
CA SER A 72 -12.08 5.28 3.28
C SER A 72 -12.13 6.76 2.92
N VAL A 73 -11.06 7.51 3.22
CA VAL A 73 -10.94 8.94 2.91
C VAL A 73 -10.88 9.19 1.39
N ILE A 74 -10.16 8.36 0.65
CA ILE A 74 -10.01 8.45 -0.81
C ILE A 74 -11.32 8.10 -1.51
N SER A 75 -12.03 7.07 -1.05
CA SER A 75 -13.28 6.59 -1.65
C SER A 75 -14.47 7.49 -1.33
N ASN A 76 -14.43 8.20 -0.19
CA ASN A 76 -15.53 9.04 0.28
C ASN A 76 -15.12 10.51 0.49
N PRO A 77 -14.55 11.19 -0.52
CA PRO A 77 -13.97 12.53 -0.34
C PRO A 77 -15.01 13.58 0.10
N ALA A 78 -16.28 13.38 -0.27
CA ALA A 78 -17.40 14.25 0.11
C ALA A 78 -17.83 14.11 1.58
N LEU A 79 -17.56 12.96 2.22
CA LEU A 79 -17.87 12.73 3.64
C LEU A 79 -16.79 13.26 4.57
N VAL A 80 -15.61 13.53 4.02
CA VAL A 80 -14.54 14.17 4.76
C VAL A 80 -14.92 15.64 4.93
N SER A 81 -15.05 16.12 6.17
CA SER A 81 -15.33 17.53 6.45
C SER A 81 -14.07 18.40 6.38
N ASP A 82 -14.18 19.62 5.82
CA ASP A 82 -13.10 20.63 5.86
C ASP A 82 -12.83 21.12 7.29
N ALA A 83 -13.81 20.98 8.18
CA ALA A 83 -13.68 21.27 9.60
C ALA A 83 -13.20 20.03 10.36
N SER A 84 -12.19 20.20 11.21
CA SER A 84 -11.77 19.18 12.17
C SER A 84 -12.48 19.34 13.52
N PRO A 85 -12.74 18.24 14.26
CA PRO A 85 -12.50 16.84 13.88
C PRO A 85 -13.56 16.30 12.90
N PHE A 86 -13.24 15.23 12.18
CA PHE A 86 -14.18 14.56 11.27
C PHE A 86 -14.18 13.04 11.44
N VAL A 87 -15.27 12.39 11.03
CA VAL A 87 -15.47 10.94 11.13
C VAL A 87 -15.16 10.32 9.78
N ILE A 88 -14.45 9.18 9.78
CA ILE A 88 -14.25 8.36 8.58
C ILE A 88 -15.29 7.23 8.53
N SER A 89 -15.78 6.92 7.34
CA SER A 89 -16.78 5.87 7.08
C SER A 89 -16.13 4.49 6.95
N ASP A 90 -16.92 3.44 6.81
CA ASP A 90 -16.46 2.09 6.43
C ASP A 90 -15.62 1.35 7.48
N PHE A 91 -15.76 1.76 8.75
CA PHE A 91 -15.22 1.04 9.90
C PHE A 91 -16.34 0.47 10.78
N PRO A 92 -16.14 -0.72 11.38
CA PRO A 92 -17.11 -1.31 12.32
C PRO A 92 -17.26 -0.49 13.61
N HIS A 93 -16.28 0.36 13.90
CA HIS A 93 -16.27 1.26 15.06
C HIS A 93 -16.18 2.71 14.57
N ARG A 94 -16.75 3.64 15.33
CA ARG A 94 -16.70 5.07 15.02
C ARG A 94 -15.29 5.62 15.23
N ILE A 95 -14.59 5.93 14.14
CA ILE A 95 -13.25 6.55 14.18
C ILE A 95 -13.34 8.04 13.90
N THR A 96 -12.71 8.86 14.73
CA THR A 96 -12.65 10.33 14.58
C THR A 96 -11.22 10.77 14.38
N LEU A 97 -10.95 11.50 13.30
CA LEU A 97 -9.65 12.10 13.01
C LEU A 97 -9.63 13.55 13.47
N CYS A 98 -8.58 13.92 14.22
CA CYS A 98 -8.42 15.27 14.77
C CYS A 98 -7.97 16.30 13.73
N SER A 99 -7.45 15.85 12.59
CA SER A 99 -7.01 16.70 11.49
C SER A 99 -6.94 15.89 10.21
N ARG A 100 -6.99 16.58 9.07
CA ARG A 100 -6.75 15.95 7.77
C ARG A 100 -5.27 15.86 7.47
N PRO A 101 -4.82 14.79 6.78
CA PRO A 101 -3.51 14.78 6.16
C PRO A 101 -3.38 15.93 5.14
N PRO A 102 -2.18 16.54 4.97
CA PRO A 102 -1.97 17.58 3.96
C PRO A 102 -2.30 17.09 2.55
N LYS A 103 -3.04 17.87 1.77
CA LYS A 103 -3.52 17.49 0.42
C LYS A 103 -2.43 16.92 -0.49
N GLY A 104 -1.23 17.52 -0.48
CA GLY A 104 -0.10 17.04 -1.29
C GLY A 104 0.38 15.65 -0.91
N VAL A 105 0.39 15.33 0.39
CA VAL A 105 0.71 13.99 0.90
C VAL A 105 -0.40 13.01 0.53
N THR A 106 -1.67 13.40 0.68
CA THR A 106 -2.82 12.57 0.29
C THR A 106 -2.78 12.20 -1.19
N SER A 107 -2.57 13.16 -2.10
CA SER A 107 -2.50 12.88 -3.54
C SER A 107 -1.34 11.95 -3.92
N PHE A 108 -0.22 12.07 -3.20
CA PHE A 108 0.94 11.21 -3.41
C PHE A 108 0.65 9.78 -2.96
N LEU A 109 0.12 9.61 -1.75
CA LEU A 109 -0.23 8.31 -1.19
C LEU A 109 -1.36 7.63 -1.95
N GLU A 110 -2.40 8.36 -2.38
CA GLU A 110 -3.48 7.82 -3.21
C GLU A 110 -2.95 7.18 -4.49
N ARG A 111 -1.99 7.82 -5.17
CA ARG A 111 -1.38 7.25 -6.38
C ARG A 111 -0.62 5.97 -6.08
N LEU A 112 0.07 5.93 -4.96
CA LEU A 112 0.83 4.75 -4.54
C LEU A 112 -0.10 3.60 -4.16
N LEU A 113 -1.11 3.85 -3.33
CA LEU A 113 -2.14 2.86 -2.95
C LEU A 113 -2.85 2.29 -4.17
N LYS A 114 -3.25 3.13 -5.13
CA LYS A 114 -3.84 2.66 -6.41
C LYS A 114 -2.91 1.77 -7.23
N THR A 115 -1.60 1.95 -7.10
CA THR A 115 -0.61 1.10 -7.77
C THR A 115 -0.42 -0.20 -7.00
N GLU A 116 -0.36 -0.10 -5.67
CA GLU A 116 -0.31 -1.21 -4.74
C GLU A 116 -1.47 -2.19 -4.96
N MET A 117 -2.70 -1.68 -5.08
CA MET A 117 -3.91 -2.48 -5.31
C MET A 117 -3.98 -3.17 -6.69
N LYS A 118 -3.02 -2.89 -7.60
CA LYS A 118 -2.89 -3.62 -8.88
C LYS A 118 -1.86 -4.75 -8.80
N MET A 119 -1.18 -4.88 -7.67
CA MET A 119 -0.14 -5.88 -7.46
C MET A 119 -0.76 -7.24 -7.18
N ARG A 120 -0.03 -8.31 -7.52
CA ARG A 120 -0.48 -9.69 -7.30
C ARG A 120 -0.80 -9.97 -5.82
N GLY A 121 -0.05 -9.36 -4.92
CA GLY A 121 -0.23 -9.56 -3.48
C GLY A 121 0.40 -8.43 -2.69
N LEU A 122 -0.13 -8.24 -1.49
CA LEU A 122 0.28 -7.21 -0.55
C LEU A 122 0.85 -7.86 0.70
N MET A 123 2.08 -7.51 1.03
CA MET A 123 2.60 -7.70 2.37
C MET A 123 2.30 -6.45 3.19
N MET A 124 1.56 -6.61 4.27
CA MET A 124 1.25 -5.51 5.18
C MET A 124 1.77 -5.80 6.58
N HIS A 125 2.12 -4.74 7.29
CA HIS A 125 2.36 -4.82 8.72
C HIS A 125 1.03 -5.02 9.45
N LEU A 126 0.86 -6.16 10.12
CA LEU A 126 -0.22 -6.40 11.06
C LEU A 126 0.35 -6.95 12.36
N VAL A 127 -0.09 -6.38 13.49
CA VAL A 127 0.09 -6.99 14.80
C VAL A 127 -1.25 -7.59 15.20
N ARG A 128 -1.34 -8.91 15.24
CA ARG A 128 -2.51 -9.58 15.83
C ARG A 128 -2.34 -9.49 17.36
N ALA A 129 -3.38 -9.05 18.06
CA ALA A 129 -3.32 -8.83 19.51
C ALA A 129 -2.98 -10.10 20.33
N GLU A 130 -3.15 -11.28 19.73
CA GLU A 130 -3.00 -12.58 20.39
C GLU A 130 -1.76 -13.37 19.93
N ASP A 131 -1.19 -13.04 18.76
CA ASP A 131 -0.04 -13.74 18.18
C ASP A 131 1.11 -12.75 17.93
N TRP A 132 2.24 -12.95 18.60
CA TRP A 132 3.50 -12.19 18.38
C TRP A 132 4.23 -12.60 17.08
N GLY A 133 3.48 -13.09 16.08
CA GLY A 133 3.98 -13.54 14.78
C GLY A 133 3.93 -12.42 13.74
N TRP A 134 5.04 -12.20 13.04
CA TRP A 134 5.24 -11.09 12.12
C TRP A 134 4.64 -11.38 10.73
N CYS A 135 3.93 -10.39 10.18
CA CYS A 135 3.42 -10.29 8.80
C CYS A 135 2.25 -11.25 8.44
N VAL A 136 1.13 -10.67 7.98
CA VAL A 136 0.07 -11.42 7.30
C VAL A 136 0.19 -11.17 5.80
N TRP A 137 0.22 -12.25 5.03
CA TRP A 137 0.09 -12.21 3.58
C TRP A 137 -1.38 -12.10 3.21
N LEU A 138 -1.76 -11.02 2.53
CA LEU A 138 -3.02 -10.98 1.80
C LEU A 138 -2.72 -11.23 0.33
N GLU A 139 -3.07 -12.43 -0.13
CA GLU A 139 -3.13 -12.69 -1.56
C GLU A 139 -4.39 -12.00 -2.10
N GLN A 140 -4.21 -10.96 -2.92
CA GLN A 140 -5.31 -10.42 -3.71
C GLN A 140 -5.54 -11.39 -4.86
N ARG A 141 -6.45 -12.35 -4.69
CA ARG A 141 -7.03 -13.01 -5.86
C ARG A 141 -7.75 -11.92 -6.65
N CYS A 142 -7.19 -11.55 -7.80
CA CYS A 142 -7.91 -10.82 -8.83
C CYS A 142 -9.10 -11.68 -9.27
N ASP A 143 -10.25 -11.55 -8.61
CA ASP A 143 -11.52 -12.05 -9.12
C ASP A 143 -11.96 -11.13 -10.26
N LEU A 144 -11.40 -11.37 -11.45
CA LEU A 144 -12.13 -11.10 -12.68
C LEU A 144 -13.25 -12.14 -12.77
N GLY A 145 -14.42 -11.78 -12.24
CA GLY A 145 -15.67 -12.51 -12.43
C GLY A 145 -16.00 -13.49 -11.33
N TYR A 146 -16.57 -13.00 -10.23
CA TYR A 146 -17.40 -13.82 -9.36
C TYR A 146 -18.83 -13.80 -9.94
N ASP A 147 -19.15 -14.83 -10.72
CA ASP A 147 -20.54 -15.15 -11.07
C ASP A 147 -21.15 -15.84 -9.84
N GLY A 148 -22.11 -15.18 -9.22
CA GLY A 148 -22.79 -15.66 -8.03
C GLY A 148 -23.66 -16.87 -8.36
N GLY A 149 -23.07 -18.05 -8.29
CA GLY A 149 -23.79 -19.32 -8.16
C GLY A 149 -24.00 -19.62 -6.68
N GLU A 150 -25.28 -19.67 -6.30
CA GLU A 150 -25.78 -20.19 -5.03
C GLU A 150 -25.08 -21.50 -4.63
N ASP A 151 -24.69 -21.63 -3.36
CA ASP A 151 -25.05 -22.82 -2.61
C ASP A 151 -25.12 -22.50 -1.12
N ASP A 152 -26.37 -22.57 -0.66
CA ASP A 152 -26.82 -22.51 0.72
C ASP A 152 -26.31 -23.71 1.55
N GLN A 153 -26.14 -23.45 2.85
CA GLN A 153 -26.31 -24.35 4.00
C GLN A 153 -25.18 -25.26 4.54
N GLN A 154 -25.19 -25.28 5.90
CA GLN A 154 -24.67 -26.23 6.90
C GLN A 154 -23.19 -26.08 7.33
N TRP A 155 -22.84 -25.70 8.56
CA TRP A 155 -23.52 -25.66 9.87
C TRP A 155 -23.10 -24.43 10.69
#